data_AF-A0A1L7NQR8-F1
#
_entry.id   AF-A0A1L7NQR8-F1
#
_cell.length_a   1.000
_cell.length_b   1.000
_cell.length_c   1.000
_cell.angle_alpha   90.00
_cell.angle_beta   90.00
_cell.angle_gamma   90.00
#
_symmetry.space_group_name_H-M   'P 1'
#
loop_
_entity.id
_entity.type
_entity.pdbx_description
1 polymer ?
#
loop_
_entity_poly.entity_id
_entity_poly.type
_entity_poly.pdbx_seq_one_letter_code
_entity_poly.pdbx_strand_id
1 'polypeptide(L)'
;TAEKSLIRWMVEQGHTVFMVSWVNPDERHAGKDFEAYMKEGILGSIDVVEKATGGAPINIVGYCVGGTLLSATLAWLAEKGDTRIASATFLTTQIDFTHAGDLMVFIDDEQLSALEKKMKVKGYLDSSKMAQSFNLLRSNDLL
;
A
#
# COMPACT_ATOMS: atom_id res chain seq x y z
N THR A 1 16.43 -3.66 16.77
CA THR A 1 17.19 -2.56 17.39
C THR A 1 17.02 -1.31 16.55
N ALA A 2 17.26 -0.13 17.12
CA ALA A 2 17.16 1.13 16.39
C ALA A 2 18.11 1.22 15.17
N GLU A 3 19.15 0.39 15.12
CA GLU A 3 20.09 0.25 13.99
C GLU A 3 19.48 -0.29 12.69
N LYS A 4 18.25 -0.83 12.71
CA LYS A 4 17.59 -1.40 11.51
C LYS A 4 16.44 -0.56 10.95
N SER A 5 16.22 0.67 11.45
CA SER A 5 15.10 1.52 11.02
C SER A 5 15.47 2.38 9.81
N LEU A 6 14.90 2.08 8.65
CA LEU A 6 15.04 2.90 7.44
C LEU A 6 14.57 4.35 7.67
N ILE A 7 13.46 4.52 8.38
CA ILE A 7 12.88 5.84 8.66
C ILE A 7 13.83 6.68 9.51
N ARG A 8 14.39 6.09 10.57
CA ARG A 8 15.38 6.77 11.42
C ARG A 8 16.60 7.17 10.60
N TRP A 9 17.14 6.25 9.80
CA TRP A 9 18.30 6.52 8.96
C TRP A 9 18.02 7.67 7.98
N MET A 10 16.86 7.69 7.31
CA MET A 10 16.47 8.78 6.40
C MET A 10 16.39 10.14 7.11
N VAL A 11 15.83 10.18 8.33
CA VAL A 11 15.80 11.40 9.15
C VAL A 11 17.21 11.84 9.54
N GLU A 12 18.09 10.91 9.90
CA GLU A 12 19.50 11.18 10.20
C GLU A 12 20.29 11.67 8.96
N GLN A 13 19.85 11.32 7.75
CA GLN A 13 20.40 11.88 6.50
C GLN A 13 19.84 13.28 6.16
N GLY A 14 18.96 13.84 7.00
CA GLY A 14 18.40 15.18 6.81
C GLY A 14 17.10 15.24 6.00
N HIS A 15 16.46 14.10 5.71
CA HIS A 15 15.14 14.11 5.09
C HIS A 15 14.05 14.41 6.12
N THR A 16 13.07 15.25 5.74
CA THR A 16 11.78 15.31 6.45
C THR A 16 10.95 14.12 5.99
N VAL A 17 10.67 13.19 6.90
CA VAL A 17 9.97 11.94 6.58
C VAL A 17 8.54 11.97 7.11
N PHE A 18 7.58 11.82 6.22
CA PHE A 18 6.18 11.55 6.55
C PHE A 18 5.87 10.08 6.25
N MET A 19 4.97 9.47 7.02
CA MET A 19 4.61 8.07 6.88
C MET A 19 3.10 7.88 6.99
N VAL A 20 2.52 7.17 6.01
CA VAL A 20 1.11 6.77 6.06
C VAL A 20 0.95 5.61 7.03
N SER A 21 0.23 5.84 8.11
CA SER A 21 -0.15 4.78 9.06
C SER A 21 -1.59 4.36 8.77
N TRP A 22 -1.75 3.21 8.12
CA TRP A 22 -3.06 2.70 7.73
C TRP A 22 -3.86 2.23 8.95
N VAL A 23 -5.13 2.59 8.98
CA VAL A 23 -6.08 2.11 9.98
C VAL A 23 -6.39 0.64 9.77
N ASN A 24 -6.57 -0.10 10.87
CA ASN A 24 -7.13 -1.46 10.79
C ASN A 24 -8.63 -1.34 10.44
N PRO A 25 -9.09 -1.96 9.34
CA PRO A 25 -10.46 -1.80 8.89
C PRO A 25 -11.45 -2.47 9.85
N ASP A 26 -12.60 -1.83 10.00
CA ASP A 26 -13.77 -2.33 10.71
C ASP A 26 -15.04 -2.00 9.91
N GLU A 27 -16.22 -2.20 10.50
CA GLU A 27 -17.52 -1.95 9.86
C GLU A 27 -17.66 -0.55 9.25
N ARG A 28 -16.98 0.47 9.80
CA ARG A 28 -17.01 1.85 9.28
C ARG A 28 -16.30 1.97 7.93
N HIS A 29 -15.46 0.99 7.61
CA HIS A 29 -14.64 0.94 6.40
C HIS A 29 -15.21 -0.03 5.36
N ALA A 30 -16.37 -0.64 5.63
CA ALA A 30 -16.97 -1.67 4.78
C ALA A 30 -17.23 -1.25 3.32
N GLY A 31 -17.40 0.06 3.07
CA GLY A 31 -17.60 0.63 1.74
C GLY A 31 -16.33 1.15 1.07
N LYS A 32 -15.14 0.94 1.66
CA LYS A 32 -13.87 1.43 1.09
C LYS A 32 -13.35 0.43 0.07
N ASP A 33 -13.16 0.91 -1.15
CA ASP A 33 -12.55 0.17 -2.25
C ASP A 33 -11.14 0.68 -2.55
N PHE A 34 -10.51 0.13 -3.59
CA PHE A 34 -9.16 0.52 -3.99
C PHE A 34 -9.03 2.02 -4.29
N GLU A 35 -10.07 2.63 -4.89
CA GLU A 35 -10.10 4.06 -5.19
C GLU A 35 -10.17 4.90 -3.91
N ALA A 36 -10.91 4.46 -2.89
CA ALA A 36 -10.92 5.11 -1.59
C ALA A 36 -9.52 5.12 -0.93
N TYR A 37 -8.77 4.01 -1.02
CA TYR A 37 -7.38 3.96 -0.53
C TYR A 37 -6.45 4.92 -1.30
N MET A 38 -6.64 5.08 -2.60
CA MET A 38 -5.91 6.07 -3.41
C MET A 38 -6.25 7.50 -2.96
N LYS A 39 -7.54 7.86 -2.94
CA LYS A 39 -8.00 9.22 -2.67
C LYS A 39 -7.75 9.66 -1.22
N GLU A 40 -8.16 8.84 -0.27
CA GLU A 40 -8.10 9.22 1.16
C GLU A 40 -6.75 8.87 1.78
N GLY A 41 -6.04 7.88 1.22
CA GLY A 41 -4.71 7.49 1.66
C GLY A 41 -3.62 8.32 0.98
N ILE A 42 -3.29 7.99 -0.27
CA ILE A 42 -2.11 8.58 -0.93
C ILE A 42 -2.35 10.05 -1.28
N LEU A 43 -3.43 10.39 -1.98
CA LEU A 43 -3.71 11.77 -2.39
C LEU A 43 -3.93 12.68 -1.17
N GLY A 44 -4.74 12.23 -0.20
CA GLY A 44 -4.92 12.94 1.07
C GLY A 44 -3.61 13.17 1.82
N SER A 45 -2.69 12.20 1.80
CA SER A 45 -1.36 12.38 2.42
C SER A 45 -0.49 13.37 1.67
N ILE A 46 -0.51 13.36 0.33
CA ILE A 46 0.21 14.34 -0.50
C ILE A 46 -0.28 15.76 -0.17
N ASP A 47 -1.59 15.97 -0.07
CA ASP A 47 -2.17 17.28 0.28
C ASP A 47 -1.73 17.77 1.67
N VAL A 48 -1.64 16.86 2.65
CA VAL A 48 -1.18 17.19 4.01
C VAL A 48 0.31 17.53 4.01
N VAL A 49 1.13 16.74 3.30
CA VAL A 49 2.57 16.98 3.20
C VAL A 49 2.85 18.31 2.51
N GLU A 50 2.19 18.58 1.39
CA GLU A 50 2.34 19.84 0.64
C GLU A 50 2.04 21.06 1.53
N LYS A 51 0.94 21.00 2.31
CA LYS A 51 0.60 22.05 3.28
C LYS A 51 1.65 22.19 4.38
N ALA A 52 2.19 21.08 4.87
CA ALA A 52 3.20 21.08 5.93
C ALA A 52 4.57 21.57 5.47
N THR A 53 4.92 21.38 4.19
CA THR A 53 6.24 21.72 3.63
C THR A 53 6.25 23.00 2.81
N GLY A 54 5.09 23.64 2.61
CA GLY A 54 4.96 24.88 1.84
C GLY A 54 5.15 24.67 0.33
N GLY A 55 4.70 23.54 -0.21
CA GLY A 55 4.79 23.25 -1.65
C GLY A 55 6.14 22.69 -2.10
N ALA A 56 6.98 22.23 -1.18
CA ALA A 56 8.23 21.58 -1.55
C ALA A 56 7.96 20.30 -2.37
N PRO A 57 8.70 20.04 -3.46
CA PRO A 57 8.52 18.82 -4.25
C PRO A 57 8.66 17.55 -3.39
N ILE A 58 7.78 16.58 -3.60
CA ILE A 58 7.69 15.38 -2.76
C ILE A 58 8.42 14.21 -3.43
N ASN A 59 9.32 13.56 -2.69
CA ASN A 59 9.82 12.24 -3.03
C ASN A 59 8.95 11.20 -2.31
N ILE A 60 8.41 10.23 -3.04
CA ILE A 60 7.46 9.25 -2.49
C ILE A 60 8.03 7.82 -2.58
N VAL A 61 7.80 7.02 -1.54
CA VAL A 61 8.26 5.63 -1.45
C VAL A 61 7.07 4.70 -1.28
N GLY A 62 6.97 3.70 -2.15
CA GLY A 62 5.99 2.62 -2.07
C GLY A 62 6.66 1.31 -1.65
N TYR A 63 6.03 0.57 -0.74
CA TYR A 63 6.51 -0.73 -0.27
C TYR A 63 5.43 -1.80 -0.38
N CYS A 64 5.77 -2.96 -0.94
CA CYS A 64 4.85 -4.09 -1.12
C CYS A 64 3.55 -3.64 -1.83
N VAL A 65 2.37 -4.03 -1.32
CA VAL A 65 1.06 -3.63 -1.86
C VAL A 65 0.85 -2.10 -1.84
N GLY A 66 1.49 -1.39 -0.92
CA GLY A 66 1.47 0.08 -0.90
C GLY A 66 2.16 0.69 -2.12
N GLY A 67 3.17 0.00 -2.67
CA GLY A 67 3.78 0.38 -3.94
C GLY A 67 2.90 0.09 -5.16
N THR A 68 2.11 -0.99 -5.13
CA THR A 68 1.11 -1.28 -6.18
C THR A 68 0.03 -0.20 -6.21
N LEU A 69 -0.44 0.22 -5.04
CA LEU A 69 -1.38 1.35 -4.93
C LEU A 69 -0.73 2.66 -5.41
N LEU A 70 0.52 2.90 -5.04
CA LEU A 70 1.26 4.08 -5.47
C LEU A 70 1.45 4.14 -6.99
N SER A 71 1.78 3.03 -7.65
CA SER A 71 1.99 3.02 -9.11
C SER A 71 0.70 3.39 -9.86
N ALA A 72 -0.45 2.87 -9.44
CA ALA A 72 -1.75 3.25 -9.97
C ALA A 72 -2.06 4.74 -9.71
N THR A 73 -1.72 5.23 -8.52
CA THR A 73 -1.92 6.64 -8.15
C THR A 73 -1.06 7.58 -8.99
N LEU A 74 0.19 7.23 -9.27
CA LEU A 74 1.08 8.02 -10.13
C LEU A 74 0.57 8.10 -11.57
N ALA A 75 0.01 7.00 -12.10
CA ALA A 75 -0.62 7.01 -13.41
C ALA A 75 -1.84 7.97 -13.44
N TRP A 76 -2.65 7.95 -12.38
CA TRP A 76 -3.77 8.88 -12.22
C TRP A 76 -3.31 10.35 -12.11
N LEU A 77 -2.28 10.63 -11.32
CA LEU A 77 -1.70 11.98 -11.18
C LEU A 77 -1.16 12.50 -12.52
N ALA A 78 -0.51 11.63 -13.31
CA ALA A 78 -0.02 11.97 -14.64
C ALA A 78 -1.17 12.34 -15.60
N GLU A 79 -2.28 11.61 -15.57
CA GLU A 79 -3.49 11.94 -16.33
C GLU A 79 -4.06 13.31 -15.93
N LYS A 80 -3.98 13.67 -14.64
CA LYS A 80 -4.44 14.97 -14.11
C LYS A 80 -3.43 16.11 -14.28
N GLY A 81 -2.23 15.83 -14.80
CA GLY A 81 -1.16 16.82 -14.92
C GLY A 81 -0.63 17.33 -13.57
N ASP A 82 -0.76 16.52 -12.51
CA ASP A 82 -0.27 16.87 -11.18
C ASP A 82 1.24 16.58 -11.08
N THR A 83 2.03 17.63 -10.85
CA THR A 83 3.50 17.58 -10.85
C THR A 83 4.11 17.67 -9.46
N ARG A 84 3.35 17.43 -8.39
CA ARG A 84 3.84 17.55 -7.00
C ARG A 84 4.88 16.50 -6.63
N ILE A 85 4.90 15.36 -7.33
CA ILE A 85 5.84 14.27 -7.10
C ILE A 85 7.12 14.46 -7.92
N ALA A 86 8.25 14.65 -7.25
CA ALA A 86 9.57 14.80 -7.88
C ALA A 86 10.22 13.45 -8.23
N SER A 87 10.06 12.45 -7.39
CA SER A 87 10.54 11.10 -7.64
C SER A 87 9.71 10.05 -6.91
N ALA A 88 9.70 8.84 -7.45
CA ALA A 88 9.04 7.67 -6.85
C ALA A 88 10.05 6.52 -6.71
N THR A 89 10.09 5.90 -5.53
CA THR A 89 10.90 4.70 -5.26
C THR A 89 10.00 3.54 -4.88
N PHE A 90 10.24 2.37 -5.48
CA PHE A 90 9.47 1.16 -5.22
C PHE A 90 10.35 0.11 -4.54
N LEU A 91 9.99 -0.28 -3.33
CA LEU A 91 10.70 -1.28 -2.53
C LEU A 91 9.89 -2.57 -2.54
N THR A 92 10.46 -3.64 -3.09
CA THR A 92 9.84 -4.99 -3.17
C THR A 92 8.35 -4.92 -3.55
N THR A 93 8.05 -4.19 -4.61
CA THR A 93 6.69 -3.88 -5.06
C THR A 93 6.44 -4.58 -6.38
N GLN A 94 5.31 -5.29 -6.45
CA GLN A 94 4.85 -5.89 -7.69
C GLN A 94 3.88 -4.94 -8.41
N ILE A 95 4.17 -4.66 -9.69
CA ILE A 95 3.33 -3.84 -10.56
C ILE A 95 2.80 -4.69 -11.72
N ASP A 96 3.67 -5.54 -12.27
CA ASP A 96 3.28 -6.59 -13.21
C ASP A 96 3.01 -7.91 -12.47
N PHE A 97 1.77 -8.37 -12.52
CA PHE A 97 1.29 -9.59 -11.89
C PHE A 97 1.20 -10.78 -12.85
N THR A 98 1.67 -10.66 -14.10
CA THR A 98 1.68 -11.74 -15.10
C THR A 98 2.36 -13.01 -14.56
N HIS A 99 3.37 -12.83 -13.72
CA HIS A 99 4.08 -13.92 -13.03
C HIS A 99 4.11 -13.65 -11.51
N ALA A 100 2.95 -13.69 -10.86
CA ALA A 100 2.79 -13.39 -9.42
C ALA A 100 3.35 -14.47 -8.46
N GLY A 101 4.19 -15.38 -8.96
CA GLY A 101 4.84 -16.43 -8.16
C GLY A 101 3.83 -17.36 -7.48
N ASP A 102 4.18 -17.83 -6.28
CA ASP A 102 3.37 -18.77 -5.50
C ASP A 102 1.98 -18.21 -5.18
N LEU A 103 1.77 -16.90 -5.25
CA LEU A 103 0.45 -16.27 -5.08
C LEU A 103 -0.59 -16.84 -6.05
N MET A 104 -0.18 -17.24 -7.26
CA MET A 104 -1.05 -17.86 -8.26
C MET A 104 -1.46 -19.29 -7.91
N VAL A 105 -0.72 -19.96 -7.03
CA VAL A 105 -1.01 -21.33 -6.59
C VAL A 105 -1.98 -21.32 -5.41
N PHE A 106 -2.05 -20.22 -4.65
CA PHE A 106 -2.84 -20.09 -3.43
C PHE A 106 -4.20 -19.41 -3.62
N ILE A 107 -4.57 -19.02 -4.84
CA ILE A 107 -5.87 -18.40 -5.12
C ILE A 107 -6.49 -19.14 -6.31
N ASP A 108 -7.51 -19.94 -6.02
CA ASP A 108 -8.41 -20.52 -7.04
C ASP A 108 -9.75 -19.74 -7.09
N ASP A 109 -10.51 -19.97 -8.17
CA ASP A 109 -11.79 -19.28 -8.39
C ASP A 109 -12.83 -19.54 -7.28
N GLU A 110 -12.78 -20.70 -6.64
CA GLU A 110 -13.70 -21.07 -5.57
C GLU A 110 -13.40 -20.28 -4.29
N GLN A 111 -12.12 -20.19 -3.93
CA GLN A 111 -11.62 -19.38 -2.82
C GLN A 111 -11.91 -17.90 -3.04
N LEU A 112 -11.71 -17.40 -4.26
CA LEU A 112 -12.03 -16.02 -4.62
C LEU A 112 -13.54 -15.75 -4.47
N SER A 113 -14.39 -16.61 -5.02
CA SER A 113 -15.85 -16.48 -4.89
C SER A 113 -16.32 -16.52 -3.44
N ALA A 114 -15.73 -17.40 -2.63
CA ALA A 114 -16.03 -17.48 -1.19
C ALA A 114 -15.59 -16.22 -0.44
N LEU A 115 -14.46 -15.63 -0.81
CA LEU A 115 -13.99 -14.36 -0.27
C LEU A 115 -14.92 -13.21 -0.65
N GLU A 116 -15.33 -13.11 -1.91
CA GLU A 116 -16.27 -12.09 -2.40
C GLU A 116 -17.61 -12.16 -1.67
N LYS A 117 -18.17 -13.36 -1.48
CA LYS A 117 -19.42 -13.53 -0.71
C LYS A 117 -19.28 -13.02 0.72
N LYS A 118 -18.14 -13.30 1.38
CA LYS A 118 -17.86 -12.80 2.74
C LYS A 118 -17.72 -11.27 2.74
N MET A 119 -17.02 -10.71 1.74
CA MET A 119 -16.86 -9.26 1.60
C MET A 119 -18.19 -8.56 1.32
N LYS A 120 -19.11 -9.16 0.54
CA LYS A 120 -20.46 -8.60 0.32
C LYS A 120 -21.30 -8.51 1.59
N VAL A 121 -21.11 -9.42 2.54
CA VAL A 121 -21.87 -9.43 3.81
C VAL A 121 -21.19 -8.57 4.87
N LYS A 122 -19.86 -8.69 5.02
CA LYS A 122 -19.13 -8.06 6.12
C LYS A 122 -18.47 -6.73 5.74
N GLY A 123 -18.07 -6.57 4.48
CA GLY A 123 -17.41 -5.37 3.95
C GLY A 123 -15.92 -5.21 4.29
N TYR A 124 -15.38 -5.98 5.23
CA TYR A 124 -13.97 -5.90 5.62
C TYR A 124 -13.41 -7.26 6.05
N LEU A 125 -12.09 -7.41 5.92
CA LEU A 125 -11.34 -8.56 6.43
C LEU A 125 -10.69 -8.22 7.76
N ASP A 126 -10.82 -9.14 8.70
CA ASP A 126 -10.11 -9.05 9.98
C ASP A 126 -8.60 -9.22 9.75
N SER A 127 -7.79 -8.45 10.48
CA SER A 127 -6.33 -8.44 10.35
C SER A 127 -5.73 -9.83 10.57
N SER A 128 -6.34 -10.67 11.41
CA SER A 128 -5.91 -12.05 11.66
C SER A 128 -5.98 -12.94 10.42
N LYS A 129 -6.98 -12.73 9.53
CA LYS A 129 -7.15 -13.52 8.32
C LYS A 129 -6.18 -13.13 7.22
N MET A 130 -5.96 -11.82 7.05
CA MET A 130 -4.92 -11.33 6.13
C MET A 130 -3.53 -11.80 6.56
N ALA A 131 -3.21 -11.69 7.86
CA ALA A 131 -1.94 -12.16 8.39
C ALA A 131 -1.71 -13.66 8.15
N GLN A 132 -2.74 -14.51 8.27
CA GLN A 132 -2.64 -15.93 7.96
C GLN A 132 -2.33 -16.18 6.48
N SER A 133 -3.01 -15.50 5.55
CA SER A 133 -2.71 -15.62 4.11
C SER A 133 -1.28 -15.20 3.78
N PHE A 134 -0.79 -14.09 4.34
CA PHE A 134 0.60 -13.65 4.14
C PHE A 134 1.63 -14.57 4.81
N ASN A 135 1.30 -15.19 5.94
CA ASN A 135 2.18 -16.16 6.60
C ASN A 135 2.28 -17.47 5.81
N LEU A 136 1.20 -17.92 5.18
CA LEU A 136 1.22 -19.09 4.28
C LEU A 136 2.08 -18.84 3.04
N LEU A 137 2.17 -17.60 2.56
CA LEU A 137 3.09 -17.21 1.46
C LEU A 137 4.56 -17.18 1.89
N ARG A 138 4.84 -17.15 3.19
CA ARG A 138 6.22 -17.11 3.74
C ARG A 138 6.74 -18.47 4.17
N SER A 139 5.94 -19.54 4.13
CA SER A 139 6.30 -20.83 4.74
C SER A 139 7.40 -21.62 4.02
N ASN A 140 8.06 -21.05 3.00
CA ASN A 140 9.17 -21.70 2.30
C ASN A 140 10.58 -21.17 2.65
N ASP A 141 10.76 -20.29 3.65
CA ASP A 141 12.09 -20.06 4.25
C ASP A 141 12.42 -21.16 5.31
N LEU A 142 12.16 -22.43 4.97
CA LEU A 142 12.58 -23.60 5.73
C LEU A 142 13.66 -24.38 4.96
N LEU A 143 14.81 -23.76 4.73
CA LEU A 143 16.14 -24.39 4.63
C LEU A 143 17.22 -23.39 5.05
#